data_AF-A0AAN4S8K6-F1
#
_entry.id   AF-A0AAN4S8K6-F1
#
_cell.length_a   1.000
_cell.length_b   1.000
_cell.length_c   1.000
_cell.angle_alpha   90.00
_cell.angle_beta   90.00
_cell.angle_gamma   90.00
#
_symmetry.space_group_name_H-M   'P 1'
#
loop_
_entity.id
_entity.type
_entity.pdbx_description
1 polymer ?
#
loop_
_entity_poly.entity_id
_entity_poly.type
_entity_poly.pdbx_seq_one_letter_code
_entity_poly.pdbx_strand_id
1 'polypeptide(L)'
;MVASEYELLAVKKTGEHSGEGVIRIDGFKLNVTFDYEGVPDSYGVAGSDYTTAEITNLAIESVTDLRGKPFNDFTNRDDHKNINILLVGYIDRNKWVEAI
;
A
#
# COMPACT_ATOMS: atom_id res chain seq x y z
N MET A 1 -15.81 18.14 -7.60
CA MET A 1 -14.43 17.70 -7.32
C MET A 1 -14.11 16.58 -8.28
N VAL A 2 -12.96 16.63 -8.96
CA VAL A 2 -12.47 15.50 -9.76
C VAL A 2 -11.74 14.59 -8.77
N ALA A 3 -12.08 13.30 -8.74
CA ALA A 3 -11.38 12.33 -7.91
C ALA A 3 -10.02 12.03 -8.53
N SER A 4 -8.98 11.93 -7.71
CA SER A 4 -7.67 11.46 -8.16
C SER A 4 -7.72 9.98 -8.56
N GLU A 5 -6.92 9.62 -9.55
CA GLU A 5 -6.72 8.25 -9.99
C GLU A 5 -5.49 7.66 -9.29
N TYR A 6 -5.66 6.46 -8.72
CA TYR A 6 -4.60 5.74 -8.00
C TYR A 6 -4.29 4.43 -8.72
N GLU A 7 -3.02 4.15 -8.98
CA GLU A 7 -2.58 2.88 -9.59
C GLU A 7 -1.34 2.34 -8.85
N LEU A 8 -1.35 1.05 -8.54
CA LEU A 8 -0.19 0.34 -8.03
C LEU A 8 0.66 -0.14 -9.20
N LEU A 9 1.85 0.45 -9.38
CA LEU A 9 2.72 0.13 -10.51
C LEU A 9 3.66 -1.05 -10.23
N ALA A 10 4.18 -1.12 -9.01
CA ALA A 10 5.09 -2.17 -8.58
C ALA A 10 5.09 -2.29 -7.06
N VAL A 11 5.33 -3.51 -6.56
CA VAL A 11 5.56 -3.78 -5.14
C VAL A 11 6.59 -4.89 -5.00
N LYS A 12 7.45 -4.78 -4.00
CA LYS A 12 8.46 -5.77 -3.66
C LYS A 12 8.53 -5.96 -2.15
N LYS A 13 8.55 -7.22 -1.71
CA LYS A 13 8.80 -7.58 -0.30
C LYS A 13 10.29 -7.34 0.01
N THR A 14 10.58 -6.60 1.09
CA THR A 14 11.96 -6.24 1.48
C THR A 14 12.38 -6.87 2.81
N GLY A 15 11.43 -7.28 3.64
CA GLY A 15 11.63 -8.06 4.86
C GLY A 15 10.46 -8.99 5.13
N GLU A 16 10.40 -9.59 6.32
CA GLU A 16 9.30 -10.49 6.71
C GLU A 16 7.95 -9.76 6.70
N HIS A 17 7.93 -8.54 7.25
CA HIS A 17 6.76 -7.68 7.46
C HIS A 17 6.92 -6.29 6.83
N SER A 18 7.78 -6.17 5.81
CA SER A 18 8.06 -4.88 5.16
C SER A 18 8.20 -4.98 3.65
N GLY A 19 7.96 -3.86 2.96
CA GLY A 19 8.02 -3.77 1.52
C GLY A 19 8.26 -2.36 0.98
N GLU A 20 8.51 -2.31 -0.32
CA GLU A 20 8.63 -1.09 -1.12
C GLU A 20 7.61 -1.13 -2.25
N GLY A 21 7.08 0.03 -2.62
CA GLY A 21 6.09 0.16 -3.69
C GLY A 21 6.27 1.41 -4.53
N VAL A 22 5.68 1.38 -5.73
CA VAL A 22 5.55 2.53 -6.62
C VAL A 22 4.07 2.75 -6.91
N ILE A 23 3.56 3.91 -6.50
CA ILE A 23 2.17 4.32 -6.71
C ILE A 23 2.12 5.44 -7.74
N ARG A 24 1.18 5.38 -8.69
CA ARG A 24 0.80 6.53 -9.49
C ARG A 24 -0.40 7.22 -8.84
N ILE A 25 -0.29 8.53 -8.61
CA ILE A 25 -1.42 9.40 -8.30
C ILE A 25 -1.48 10.46 -9.39
N ASP A 26 -2.52 10.39 -10.21
CA ASP A 26 -2.68 11.25 -11.39
C ASP A 26 -1.39 11.31 -12.25
N GLY A 27 -0.75 12.48 -12.33
CA GLY A 27 0.49 12.73 -13.08
C GLY A 27 1.79 12.52 -12.30
N PHE A 28 1.74 11.87 -11.12
CA PHE A 28 2.90 11.71 -10.25
C PHE A 28 3.17 10.25 -9.90
N LYS A 29 4.45 9.92 -9.71
CA LYS A 29 4.93 8.65 -9.17
C LYS A 29 5.48 8.87 -7.78
N LEU A 30 5.00 8.07 -6.84
CA LEU A 30 5.41 8.06 -5.45
C LEU A 30 6.11 6.73 -5.17
N ASN A 31 7.36 6.81 -4.70
CA ASN A 31 8.03 5.65 -4.13
C ASN A 31 7.69 5.62 -2.64
N VAL A 32 7.26 4.46 -2.16
CA VAL A 32 6.83 4.29 -0.77
C VAL A 32 7.54 3.11 -0.13
N THR A 33 7.81 3.22 1.16
CA THR A 33 8.14 2.09 2.03
C THR A 33 6.97 1.84 2.97
N PHE A 34 6.76 0.59 3.35
CA PHE A 34 5.68 0.22 4.25
C PHE A 34 6.02 -0.99 5.11
N ASP A 35 5.43 -1.01 6.30
CA ASP A 35 5.38 -2.16 7.20
C ASP A 35 3.96 -2.70 7.25
N TYR A 36 3.80 -4.02 7.41
CA TYR A 36 2.50 -4.67 7.44
C TYR A 36 2.46 -5.87 8.39
N GLU A 37 1.28 -6.09 8.97
CA GLU A 37 1.00 -7.22 9.84
C GLU A 37 -0.19 -8.02 9.33
N GLY A 38 -0.24 -9.30 9.68
CA GLY A 38 -1.42 -10.13 9.48
C GLY A 38 -2.36 -9.98 10.67
N VAL A 39 -3.59 -9.53 10.44
CA VAL A 39 -4.63 -9.45 11.48
C VAL A 39 -5.71 -10.49 11.23
N PRO A 40 -6.20 -11.20 12.27
CA PRO A 40 -7.32 -12.12 12.13
C PRO A 40 -8.54 -11.36 11.63
N ASP A 41 -9.04 -11.76 10.46
CA ASP A 41 -10.31 -11.28 9.93
C ASP A 41 -11.29 -12.44 9.95
N SER A 42 -12.39 -12.24 10.67
CA SER A 42 -13.45 -13.24 10.72
C SER A 42 -14.48 -13.05 9.62
N TYR A 43 -14.49 -11.90 8.91
CA TYR A 43 -15.61 -11.49 8.05
C TYR A 43 -17.00 -11.68 8.70
N GLY A 44 -17.08 -11.67 10.04
CA GLY A 44 -18.30 -11.99 10.81
C GLY A 44 -18.65 -13.47 10.92
N VAL A 45 -17.82 -14.38 10.43
CA VAL A 45 -17.93 -15.84 10.56
C VAL A 45 -17.12 -16.31 11.76
N ALA A 46 -17.81 -16.76 12.81
CA ALA A 46 -17.14 -17.36 13.96
C ALA A 46 -16.40 -18.64 13.54
N GLY A 47 -15.08 -18.68 13.75
CA GLY A 47 -14.24 -19.85 13.48
C GLY A 47 -13.55 -19.90 12.11
N SER A 48 -13.46 -18.78 11.37
CA SER A 48 -12.58 -18.69 10.20
C SER A 48 -11.15 -18.30 10.58
N ASP A 49 -10.16 -19.02 10.09
CA ASP A 49 -8.72 -18.70 10.22
C ASP A 49 -8.23 -17.78 9.09
N TYR A 50 -9.01 -16.76 8.72
CA TYR A 50 -8.59 -15.83 7.67
C TYR A 50 -7.76 -14.70 8.27
N THR A 51 -6.66 -14.36 7.59
CA THR A 51 -5.77 -13.27 7.97
C THR A 51 -5.74 -12.27 6.83
N THR A 52 -6.05 -11.00 7.10
CA THR A 52 -5.88 -9.91 6.14
C THR A 52 -4.68 -9.06 6.53
N ALA A 53 -4.02 -8.45 5.56
CA ALA A 53 -2.96 -7.51 5.86
C ALA A 53 -3.48 -6.18 6.37
N GLU A 54 -2.78 -5.62 7.35
CA GLU A 54 -2.92 -4.23 7.77
C GLU A 54 -1.58 -3.51 7.57
N ILE A 55 -1.59 -2.36 6.89
CA ILE A 55 -0.42 -1.48 6.83
C ILE A 55 -0.29 -0.73 8.15
N THR A 56 0.78 -1.02 8.90
CA THR A 56 1.03 -0.42 10.23
C THR A 56 1.86 0.86 10.13
N ASN A 57 2.64 1.00 9.04
CA ASN A 57 3.44 2.18 8.75
C ASN A 57 3.52 2.39 7.23
N LEU A 58 3.43 3.65 6.79
CA LEU A 58 3.59 4.06 5.40
C LEU A 58 4.44 5.32 5.36
N ALA A 59 5.53 5.30 4.60
CA ALA A 59 6.34 6.48 4.33
C ALA A 59 6.39 6.79 2.83
N ILE A 60 6.21 8.06 2.48
CA ILE A 60 6.43 8.57 1.12
C ILE A 60 7.89 9.00 1.01
N GLU A 61 8.70 8.19 0.35
CA GLU A 61 10.16 8.41 0.25
C GLU A 61 10.49 9.50 -0.78
N SER A 62 9.77 9.49 -1.90
CA SER A 62 9.97 10.48 -2.95
C SER A 62 8.75 10.60 -3.85
N VAL A 63 8.56 11.82 -4.37
CA VAL A 63 7.53 12.14 -5.34
C VAL A 63 8.20 12.69 -6.59
N THR A 64 7.80 12.19 -7.75
CA THR A 64 8.25 12.70 -9.04
C THR A 64 7.08 12.89 -9.99
N ASP A 65 7.18 13.82 -10.95
CA ASP A 65 6.27 13.82 -12.10
C ASP A 65 6.58 12.63 -13.04
N LEU A 66 5.76 12.43 -14.06
CA LEU A 66 5.98 11.34 -15.04
C LEU A 66 7.31 11.43 -15.81
N ARG A 67 7.99 12.59 -15.77
CA ARG A 67 9.30 12.83 -16.40
C ARG A 67 10.46 12.63 -15.42
N GLY A 68 10.18 12.27 -14.17
CA GLY A 68 11.19 12.04 -13.12
C GLY A 68 11.64 13.32 -12.41
N LYS A 69 10.99 14.46 -12.62
CA LYS A 69 11.33 15.69 -11.87
C LYS A 69 10.85 15.54 -10.43
N PRO A 70 11.69 15.80 -9.41
CA PRO A 70 11.29 15.73 -8.00
C PRO A 70 10.24 16.78 -7.62
N PHE A 71 9.35 16.41 -6.70
CA PHE A 71 8.34 17.27 -6.08
C PHE A 71 8.30 17.04 -4.56
N ASN A 72 7.76 18.04 -3.84
CA ASN A 72 7.43 17.87 -2.44
C ASN A 72 6.27 16.89 -2.29
N ASP A 73 6.24 16.18 -1.17
CA ASP A 73 5.08 15.39 -0.80
C ASP A 73 3.85 16.30 -0.65
N PHE A 74 2.82 16.01 -1.46
CA PHE A 74 1.54 16.72 -1.47
C PHE A 74 0.40 15.85 -0.90
N THR A 75 0.72 14.62 -0.50
CA THR A 75 -0.29 13.66 -0.08
C THR A 75 -0.96 14.08 1.21
N ASN A 76 -2.23 13.71 1.33
CA ASN A 76 -3.02 13.91 2.54
C ASN A 76 -3.50 12.55 3.10
N ARG A 77 -4.32 12.62 4.13
CA ARG A 77 -4.86 11.44 4.81
C ARG A 77 -5.66 10.50 3.88
N ASP A 78 -6.43 11.05 2.95
CA ASP A 78 -7.23 10.25 2.02
C ASP A 78 -6.32 9.56 0.99
N ASP A 79 -5.25 10.23 0.54
CA ASP A 79 -4.24 9.62 -0.32
C ASP A 79 -3.56 8.43 0.38
N HIS A 80 -3.15 8.61 1.65
CA HIS A 80 -2.52 7.54 2.44
C HIS A 80 -3.46 6.35 2.63
N LYS A 81 -4.74 6.62 2.87
CA LYS A 81 -5.76 5.56 2.98
C LYS A 81 -5.90 4.78 1.67
N ASN A 82 -5.96 5.47 0.53
CA ASN A 82 -6.07 4.83 -0.78
C ASN A 82 -4.81 4.03 -1.14
N ILE A 83 -3.62 4.54 -0.81
CA ILE A 83 -2.35 3.80 -0.94
C ILE A 83 -2.40 2.51 -0.11
N ASN A 84 -2.81 2.59 1.16
CA ASN A 84 -2.92 1.41 2.02
C ASN A 84 -3.89 0.37 1.44
N ILE A 85 -5.05 0.78 0.92
CA ILE A 85 -6.01 -0.14 0.28
C ILE A 85 -5.37 -0.87 -0.91
N LEU A 86 -4.62 -0.15 -1.75
CA LEU A 86 -3.91 -0.77 -2.88
C LEU A 86 -2.85 -1.77 -2.44
N LEU A 87 -2.06 -1.41 -1.41
CA LEU A 87 -1.01 -2.26 -0.86
C LEU A 87 -1.59 -3.51 -0.19
N VAL A 88 -2.59 -3.37 0.68
CA VAL A 88 -3.29 -4.51 1.32
C VAL A 88 -3.85 -5.46 0.26
N GLY A 89 -4.57 -4.93 -0.73
CA GLY A 89 -5.13 -5.76 -1.81
C GLY A 89 -4.05 -6.47 -2.64
N TYR A 90 -2.85 -5.92 -2.74
CA TYR A 90 -1.71 -6.63 -3.35
C TYR A 90 -1.14 -7.71 -2.43
N ILE A 91 -0.92 -7.38 -1.16
CA ILE A 91 -0.37 -8.29 -0.15
C ILE A 91 -1.24 -9.53 -0.01
N ASP A 92 -2.55 -9.35 0.15
CA ASP A 92 -3.53 -10.43 0.33
C ASP A 92 -3.58 -11.34 -0.91
N ARG A 93 -3.65 -10.76 -2.11
CA ARG A 93 -3.63 -11.53 -3.37
C ARG A 93 -2.33 -12.32 -3.57
N ASN A 94 -1.22 -11.85 -3.02
CA ASN A 94 0.07 -12.52 -3.09
C ASN A 94 0.40 -13.35 -1.84
N LYS A 95 -0.53 -13.47 -0.88
CA LYS A 95 -0.41 -14.30 0.33
C LYS A 95 0.82 -13.99 1.18
N TRP A 96 1.17 -12.71 1.41
CA TRP A 96 2.36 -12.42 2.25
C TRP A 96 2.11 -12.54 3.76
N VAL A 97 0.85 -12.61 4.18
CA VAL A 97 0.42 -12.78 5.58
C VAL A 97 -0.09 -14.19 5.90
N GLU A 98 -0.19 -15.07 4.91
CA GLU A 98 -0.64 -16.46 5.08
C GLU A 98 0.55 -17.43 5.07
N ALA A 99 0.83 -18.05 6.22
CA ALA A 99 1.18 -19.47 6.43
C ALA A 99 2.02 -19.65 7.71
N ILE A 100 1.35 -20.02 8.81
CA ILE A 100 1.86 -21.04 9.73
C ILE A 100 0.79 -22.13 9.82
#